data_AF-A0A9X4AFX2-F1
#
_entry.id   AF-A0A9X4AFX2-F1
#
_cell.length_a   1.000
_cell.length_b   1.000
_cell.length_c   1.000
_cell.angle_alpha   90.00
_cell.angle_beta   90.00
_cell.angle_gamma   90.00
#
_symmetry.space_group_name_H-M   'P 1'
#
loop_
_entity.id
_entity.type
_entity.pdbx_description
1 polymer ?
#
loop_
_entity_poly.entity_id
_entity_poly.type
_entity_poly.pdbx_seq_one_letter_code
_entity_poly.pdbx_strand_id
1 'polypeptide(L)'
;MIKSVHAYIKEGKDFSIETTLAGKNAIRQIQKAKKMGYEVTMFYVALSNVNQNIERAALRVKNGGHHIPTEDIIRRNKTSFQHLYDYAAIIDNLVDNSEDDGDRVLEINNGIVTYESSNLPDWTLPVWEQFKKK
;
A
#
# COMPACT_ATOMS: atom_id res chain seq x y z
N MET A 1 -1.00 -25.57 8.51
CA MET A 1 -1.48 -25.51 7.12
C MET A 1 -1.82 -24.06 6.81
N ILE A 2 -1.17 -23.45 5.81
CA ILE A 2 -1.49 -22.09 5.36
C ILE A 2 -2.79 -22.18 4.55
N LYS A 3 -3.85 -21.47 4.99
CA LYS A 3 -5.13 -21.40 4.27
C LYS A 3 -5.14 -20.20 3.33
N SER A 4 -6.03 -20.22 2.34
CA SER A 4 -6.23 -19.04 1.49
C SER A 4 -6.86 -17.90 2.29
N VAL A 5 -6.60 -16.65 1.89
CA VAL A 5 -7.24 -15.46 2.48
C VAL A 5 -8.76 -15.60 2.52
N HIS A 6 -9.35 -16.16 1.46
CA HIS A 6 -10.79 -16.42 1.40
C HIS A 6 -11.28 -17.36 2.52
N ALA A 7 -10.50 -18.39 2.85
CA ALA A 7 -10.85 -19.32 3.92
C ALA A 7 -10.73 -18.67 5.31
N TYR A 8 -9.70 -17.85 5.55
CA TYR A 8 -9.59 -17.08 6.79
C TYR A 8 -10.77 -16.13 6.98
N ILE A 9 -11.13 -15.38 5.93
CA ILE A 9 -12.31 -14.51 5.93
C ILE A 9 -13.59 -15.30 6.26
N LYS A 10 -13.77 -16.49 5.67
CA LYS A 10 -14.96 -17.32 5.91
C LYS A 10 -15.00 -17.88 7.34
N GLU A 11 -13.85 -18.13 7.93
CA GLU A 11 -13.72 -18.68 9.29
C GLU A 11 -13.74 -17.59 10.38
N GLY A 12 -13.79 -16.30 10.03
CA GLY A 12 -13.76 -15.21 11.00
C GLY A 12 -12.43 -15.10 11.75
N LYS A 13 -11.33 -15.51 11.12
CA LYS A 13 -9.98 -15.47 11.68
C LYS A 13 -9.19 -14.27 11.22
N ASP A 14 -8.31 -13.77 12.09
CA ASP A 14 -7.37 -12.69 11.78
C ASP A 14 -6.28 -13.14 10.80
N PHE A 15 -5.84 -12.23 9.94
CA PHE A 15 -4.79 -12.47 8.96
C PHE A 15 -4.15 -11.15 8.50
N SER A 16 -2.94 -11.24 7.95
CA SER A 16 -2.29 -10.15 7.23
C SER A 16 -1.95 -10.60 5.80
N ILE A 17 -1.94 -9.64 4.87
CA ILE A 17 -1.48 -9.86 3.49
C ILE A 17 -0.47 -8.78 3.12
N GLU A 18 0.58 -9.18 2.42
CA GLU A 18 1.51 -8.28 1.77
C GLU A 18 1.25 -8.31 0.26
N THR A 19 1.23 -7.15 -0.38
CA THR A 19 0.98 -7.01 -1.82
C THR A 19 1.68 -5.78 -2.35
N THR A 20 2.07 -5.81 -3.62
CA THR A 20 2.56 -4.61 -4.32
C THR A 20 1.44 -3.69 -4.77
N LEU A 21 0.17 -4.01 -4.46
CA LEU A 21 -1.05 -3.37 -4.95
C LEU A 21 -1.17 -3.29 -6.50
N ALA A 22 -0.21 -3.76 -7.28
CA ALA A 22 -0.27 -3.75 -8.75
C ALA A 22 -1.36 -4.68 -9.31
N GLY A 23 -1.81 -5.68 -8.54
CA GLY A 23 -2.94 -6.54 -8.88
C GLY A 23 -4.20 -6.21 -8.07
N LYS A 24 -5.38 -6.42 -8.65
CA LYS A 24 -6.67 -6.14 -7.99
C LYS A 24 -7.11 -7.18 -6.96
N ASN A 25 -6.33 -8.23 -6.72
CA ASN A 25 -6.73 -9.33 -5.82
C ASN A 25 -6.85 -8.83 -4.37
N ALA A 26 -5.85 -8.11 -3.86
CA ALA A 26 -5.87 -7.56 -2.51
C ALA A 26 -7.04 -6.58 -2.29
N ILE A 27 -7.32 -5.71 -3.27
CA ILE A 27 -8.47 -4.78 -3.23
C ILE A 27 -9.78 -5.56 -3.07
N ARG A 28 -9.98 -6.63 -3.86
CA ARG A 28 -11.18 -7.48 -3.75
C ARG A 28 -11.26 -8.19 -2.40
N GLN A 29 -10.12 -8.64 -1.86
CA GLN A 29 -10.05 -9.30 -0.55
C GLN A 29 -10.40 -8.33 0.58
N ILE A 30 -9.87 -7.10 0.56
CA ILE A 30 -10.17 -6.04 1.52
C ILE A 30 -11.66 -5.70 1.49
N GLN A 31 -12.23 -5.46 0.30
CA GLN A 31 -13.65 -5.17 0.14
C GLN A 31 -14.53 -6.32 0.66
N LYS A 32 -14.11 -7.57 0.42
CA LYS A 32 -14.82 -8.74 0.93
C LYS A 32 -14.72 -8.84 2.46
N ALA A 33 -13.55 -8.62 3.04
CA ALA A 33 -13.34 -8.65 4.48
C ALA A 33 -14.21 -7.59 5.18
N LYS A 34 -14.18 -6.33 4.70
CA LYS A 34 -15.04 -5.25 5.22
C LYS A 34 -16.54 -5.63 5.16
N LYS A 35 -17.00 -6.22 4.05
CA LYS A 35 -18.39 -6.72 3.91
C LYS A 35 -18.74 -7.85 4.87
N MET A 36 -17.75 -8.61 5.36
CA MET A 36 -17.94 -9.70 6.31
C MET A 36 -17.73 -9.26 7.77
N GLY A 37 -17.65 -7.95 8.02
CA GLY A 37 -17.56 -7.38 9.37
C GLY A 37 -16.14 -7.33 9.94
N TYR A 38 -15.11 -7.53 9.11
CA TYR A 38 -13.74 -7.33 9.55
C TYR A 38 -13.43 -5.84 9.74
N GLU A 39 -12.74 -5.55 10.83
CA GLU A 39 -11.88 -4.38 10.90
C GLU A 39 -10.68 -4.60 9.97
N VAL A 40 -10.39 -3.62 9.12
CA VAL A 40 -9.28 -3.68 8.17
C VAL A 40 -8.48 -2.40 8.29
N THR A 41 -7.19 -2.55 8.59
CA THR A 41 -6.21 -1.47 8.56
C THR A 41 -5.24 -1.71 7.41
N MET A 42 -5.17 -0.78 6.47
CA MET A 42 -4.27 -0.83 5.32
C MET A 42 -3.17 0.21 5.44
N PHE A 43 -1.93 -0.27 5.40
CA PHE A 43 -0.72 0.53 5.24
C PHE A 43 -0.29 0.49 3.77
N TYR A 44 -0.11 1.66 3.17
CA TYR A 44 0.55 1.79 1.87
C TYR A 44 1.92 2.44 2.06
N VAL A 45 2.96 1.68 1.75
CA VAL A 45 4.36 2.12 1.88
C VAL A 45 4.90 2.42 0.50
N ALA A 46 5.44 3.62 0.30
CA ALA A 46 6.01 4.04 -0.98
C ALA A 46 7.37 4.71 -0.81
N LEU A 47 8.06 4.81 -1.94
CA LEU A 47 9.24 5.66 -2.11
C LEU A 47 8.86 6.77 -3.09
N SER A 48 9.43 7.95 -2.87
CA SER A 48 9.23 9.13 -3.71
C SER A 48 9.82 8.96 -5.12
N ASN A 49 10.75 8.01 -5.30
CA ASN A 49 11.37 7.74 -6.60
C ASN A 49 11.42 6.23 -6.91
N VAL A 50 10.99 5.86 -8.12
CA VAL A 50 11.08 4.47 -8.61
C VAL A 50 12.53 3.98 -8.72
N ASN A 51 13.50 4.86 -8.96
CA ASN A 51 14.92 4.49 -9.01
C ASN A 51 15.39 3.90 -7.68
N GLN A 52 14.91 4.43 -6.54
CA GLN A 52 15.23 3.85 -5.23
C GLN A 52 14.68 2.42 -5.11
N ASN A 53 13.53 2.09 -5.70
CA ASN A 53 13.02 0.71 -5.74
C ASN A 53 13.95 -0.20 -6.54
N ILE A 54 14.46 0.29 -7.68
CA ILE A 54 15.39 -0.45 -8.54
C ILE A 54 16.71 -0.70 -7.81
N GLU A 55 17.27 0.34 -7.17
CA GLU A 55 18.50 0.25 -6.39
C GLU A 55 18.38 -0.71 -5.21
N ARG A 56 17.30 -0.59 -4.43
CA ARG A 56 17.02 -1.51 -3.29
C ARG A 56 16.83 -2.95 -3.77
N ALA A 57 16.17 -3.16 -4.91
CA ALA A 57 16.03 -4.50 -5.50
C ALA A 57 17.39 -5.07 -5.95
N ALA A 58 18.23 -4.26 -6.61
CA ALA A 58 19.57 -4.66 -7.04
C ALA A 58 20.47 -5.01 -5.85
N LEU A 59 20.43 -4.22 -4.77
CA LEU A 59 21.16 -4.50 -3.54
C LEU A 59 20.71 -5.82 -2.90
N ARG A 60 19.39 -6.08 -2.87
CA ARG A 60 18.85 -7.35 -2.37
C ARG A 60 19.32 -8.55 -3.20
N VAL A 61 19.38 -8.42 -4.52
CA VAL A 61 19.93 -9.47 -5.41
C VAL A 61 21.41 -9.72 -5.12
N LYS A 62 22.19 -8.65 -4.94
CA LYS A 62 23.60 -8.76 -4.53
C LYS A 62 23.77 -9.50 -3.21
N ASN A 63 22.80 -9.37 -2.31
CA ASN A 63 22.75 -10.05 -1.01
C ASN A 63 22.05 -11.44 -1.05
N GLY A 64 21.84 -12.02 -2.24
CA GLY A 64 21.30 -13.39 -2.40
C GLY A 64 19.77 -13.48 -2.55
N GLY A 65 19.07 -12.36 -2.71
CA GLY A 65 17.63 -12.34 -2.96
C GLY A 65 17.23 -12.62 -4.41
N HIS A 66 15.92 -12.75 -4.64
CA HIS A 66 15.36 -13.00 -5.97
C HIS A 66 15.41 -11.76 -6.88
N HIS A 67 15.87 -11.97 -8.12
CA HIS A 67 15.90 -10.96 -9.17
C HIS A 67 14.51 -10.68 -9.73
N ILE A 68 14.19 -9.39 -9.89
CA ILE A 68 12.97 -8.92 -10.53
C ILE A 68 13.42 -8.01 -11.70
N PRO A 69 12.92 -8.21 -12.93
CA PRO A 69 13.25 -7.33 -14.04
C PRO A 69 12.88 -5.88 -13.75
N THR A 70 13.74 -4.94 -14.17
CA THR A 70 13.55 -3.51 -13.95
C THR A 70 12.23 -3.01 -14.55
N GLU A 71 11.87 -3.49 -15.73
CA GLU A 71 10.63 -3.16 -16.42
C GLU A 71 9.40 -3.56 -15.58
N ASP A 72 9.51 -4.69 -14.87
CA ASP A 72 8.46 -5.18 -13.98
C ASP A 72 8.35 -4.32 -12.72
N ILE A 73 9.46 -3.84 -12.17
CA ILE A 73 9.48 -2.89 -11.04
C ILE A 73 8.78 -1.59 -11.45
N ILE A 74 9.17 -1.00 -12.59
CA ILE A 74 8.61 0.25 -13.11
C ILE A 74 7.11 0.09 -13.38
N ARG A 75 6.72 -0.98 -14.08
CA ARG A 75 5.32 -1.26 -14.41
C ARG A 75 4.48 -1.43 -13.15
N ARG A 76 4.95 -2.21 -12.16
CA ARG A 76 4.23 -2.44 -10.90
C ARG A 76 4.15 -1.16 -10.07
N ASN A 77 5.20 -0.35 -10.02
CA ASN A 77 5.19 0.94 -9.33
C ASN A 77 4.09 1.86 -9.89
N LYS A 78 4.04 2.02 -11.22
CA LYS A 78 2.99 2.81 -11.88
C LYS A 78 1.58 2.28 -11.60
N THR A 79 1.36 0.98 -11.76
CA THR A 79 0.05 0.38 -11.50
C THR A 79 -0.35 0.44 -10.02
N SER A 80 0.61 0.29 -9.11
CA SER A 80 0.40 0.41 -7.67
C SER A 80 -0.11 1.81 -7.30
N PHE A 81 0.56 2.86 -7.79
CA PHE A 81 0.12 4.24 -7.57
C PHE A 81 -1.25 4.53 -8.20
N GLN A 82 -1.51 4.04 -9.42
CA GLN A 82 -2.84 4.18 -10.02
C GLN A 82 -3.93 3.57 -9.12
N HIS A 83 -3.70 2.36 -8.61
CA HIS A 83 -4.64 1.72 -7.69
C HIS A 83 -4.71 2.41 -6.33
N LEU A 84 -3.62 2.96 -5.81
CA LEU A 84 -3.66 3.81 -4.62
C LEU A 84 -4.65 4.96 -4.82
N TYR A 85 -4.56 5.66 -5.94
CA TYR A 85 -5.40 6.83 -6.22
C TYR A 85 -6.86 6.43 -6.49
N ASP A 86 -7.09 5.38 -7.28
CA ASP A 86 -8.42 4.88 -7.63
C ASP A 86 -9.19 4.31 -6.43
N TYR A 87 -8.46 3.78 -5.44
CA TYR A 87 -9.02 3.09 -4.28
C TYR A 87 -8.61 3.75 -2.96
N ALA A 88 -8.40 5.06 -2.95
CA ALA A 88 -7.97 5.81 -1.77
C ALA A 88 -8.87 5.58 -0.54
N ALA A 89 -10.17 5.34 -0.74
CA ALA A 89 -11.16 5.08 0.31
C ALA A 89 -10.95 3.79 1.14
N ILE A 90 -10.05 2.89 0.71
CA ILE A 90 -9.72 1.68 1.49
C ILE A 90 -8.34 1.77 2.17
N ILE A 91 -7.65 2.91 2.07
CA ILE A 91 -6.33 3.13 2.66
C ILE A 91 -6.49 3.88 3.97
N ASP A 92 -5.78 3.44 5.01
CA ASP A 92 -5.84 4.06 6.33
C ASP A 92 -4.53 4.81 6.66
N ASN A 93 -3.38 4.27 6.25
CA ASN A 93 -2.07 4.85 6.54
C ASN A 93 -1.21 4.93 5.28
N LEU A 94 -0.67 6.12 4.97
CA LEU A 94 0.38 6.33 3.99
C LEU A 94 1.72 6.52 4.70
N VAL A 95 2.72 5.75 4.28
CA VAL A 95 4.08 5.78 4.83
C VAL A 95 5.05 6.06 3.70
N ASP A 96 5.88 7.09 3.88
CA ASP A 96 7.01 7.39 3.01
C ASP A 96 8.27 6.74 3.57
N ASN A 97 8.87 5.85 2.79
CA ASN A 97 10.08 5.11 3.16
C ASN A 97 11.29 5.55 2.32
N SER A 98 11.25 6.77 1.79
CA SER A 98 12.34 7.35 0.98
C SER A 98 13.61 7.60 1.79
N GLU A 99 13.46 7.97 3.06
CA GLU A 99 14.54 8.22 4.02
C GLU A 99 14.68 7.08 5.04
N ASP A 100 15.74 7.12 5.84
CA ASP A 100 16.06 6.11 6.86
C ASP A 100 15.10 6.26 8.06
N ASP A 101 13.98 5.54 8.03
CA ASP A 101 13.13 5.06 9.16
C ASP A 101 11.64 4.91 8.80
N GLY A 102 11.24 5.33 7.60
CA GLY A 102 9.86 5.16 7.14
C GLY A 102 8.85 5.99 7.94
N ASP A 103 8.59 7.20 7.49
CA ASP A 103 7.69 8.11 8.19
C ASP A 103 6.24 7.93 7.75
N ARG A 104 5.32 7.85 8.72
CA ARG A 104 3.90 8.02 8.41
C ARG A 104 3.67 9.47 8.01
N VAL A 105 3.10 9.68 6.83
CA VAL A 105 2.89 11.01 6.25
C VAL A 105 1.41 11.40 6.17
N LEU A 106 0.51 10.42 6.11
CA LEU A 106 -0.94 10.66 6.09
C LEU A 106 -1.68 9.52 6.80
N GLU A 107 -2.66 9.86 7.63
CA GLU A 107 -3.62 8.92 8.23
C GLU A 107 -5.04 9.35 7.89
N ILE A 108 -5.84 8.39 7.44
CA ILE A 108 -7.25 8.57 7.09
C ILE A 108 -8.06 7.58 7.90
N ASN A 109 -8.93 8.07 8.78
CA ASN A 109 -9.84 7.25 9.56
C ASN A 109 -11.28 7.61 9.20
N ASN A 110 -12.07 6.60 8.82
CA ASN A 110 -13.47 6.76 8.42
C ASN A 110 -13.71 7.86 7.36
N GLY A 111 -12.74 8.00 6.43
CA GLY A 111 -12.80 9.00 5.37
C GLY A 111 -12.48 10.43 5.81
N ILE A 112 -11.87 10.61 6.99
CA ILE A 112 -11.41 11.89 7.51
C ILE A 112 -9.89 11.81 7.70
N VAL A 113 -9.17 12.84 7.29
CA VAL A 113 -7.73 12.97 7.58
C VAL A 113 -7.57 13.22 9.07
N THR A 114 -6.94 12.28 9.79
CA THR A 114 -6.68 12.40 11.24
C THR A 114 -5.25 12.77 11.55
N TYR A 115 -4.34 12.59 10.59
CA TYR A 115 -2.97 13.03 10.68
C TYR A 115 -2.44 13.37 9.29
N GLU A 116 -1.68 14.46 9.20
CA GLU A 116 -0.86 14.83 8.03
C GLU A 116 0.49 15.34 8.53
N SER A 117 1.59 14.94 7.86
CA SER A 117 2.92 15.46 8.18
C SER A 117 3.05 16.92 7.72
N SER A 118 3.94 17.68 8.38
CA SER A 118 4.25 19.06 7.98
C SER A 118 4.88 19.15 6.59
N ASN A 119 5.61 18.10 6.20
CA ASN A 119 6.17 17.92 4.87
C ASN A 119 5.53 16.71 4.21
N LEU A 120 4.47 16.96 3.45
CA LEU A 120 3.70 15.92 2.77
C LEU A 120 4.35 15.60 1.41
N PRO A 121 4.77 14.36 1.14
CA PRO A 121 5.38 14.01 -0.14
C PRO A 121 4.38 14.17 -1.30
N ASP A 122 4.86 14.66 -2.45
CA ASP A 122 4.00 14.96 -3.62
C ASP A 122 3.14 13.76 -4.08
N TRP A 123 3.67 12.54 -3.95
CA TRP A 123 2.95 11.32 -4.35
C TRP A 123 1.67 11.07 -3.53
N THR A 124 1.54 11.68 -2.36
CA THR A 124 0.35 11.56 -1.50
C THR A 124 -0.76 12.54 -1.89
N LEU A 125 -0.45 13.62 -2.61
CA LEU A 125 -1.39 14.71 -2.91
C LEU A 125 -2.67 14.22 -3.61
N PRO A 126 -2.62 13.31 -4.61
CA PRO A 126 -3.84 12.81 -5.25
C PRO A 126 -4.77 12.04 -4.30
N VAL A 127 -4.26 11.49 -3.21
CA VAL A 127 -5.06 10.87 -2.15
C VAL A 127 -5.60 11.96 -1.23
N TRP A 128 -4.73 12.82 -0.70
CA TRP A 128 -5.08 13.88 0.25
C TRP A 128 -6.19 14.81 -0.28
N GLU A 129 -6.12 15.21 -1.56
CA GLU A 129 -7.14 16.06 -2.19
C GLU A 129 -8.54 15.43 -2.22
N GLN A 130 -8.65 14.10 -2.23
CA GLN A 130 -9.94 13.41 -2.22
C GLN A 130 -10.66 13.52 -0.87
N PHE A 131 -9.91 13.73 0.22
CA PHE A 131 -10.44 13.80 1.58
C PHE A 131 -10.53 15.23 2.12
N LYS A 132 -9.85 16.20 1.50
CA LYS A 132 -9.98 17.63 1.87
C LYS A 132 -11.26 18.29 1.36
N LYS A 133 -11.88 17.73 0.30
CA LYS A 133 -13.03 18.33 -0.42
C LYS A 133 -14.41 17.96 0.17
N LYS A 134 -14.47 17.52 1.43
CA LYS A 134 -15.72 17.19 2.14
C LYS A 134 -15.80 17.97 3.44
#